data_AF-A0ABC8TZW9-F1
#
_entry.id   AF-A0ABC8TZW9-F1
#
_cell.length_a   1.000
_cell.length_b   1.000
_cell.length_c   1.000
_cell.angle_alpha   90.00
_cell.angle_beta   90.00
_cell.angle_gamma   90.00
#
_symmetry.space_group_name_H-M   'P 1'
#
loop_
_entity.id
_entity.type
_entity.pdbx_description
1 polymer ?
#
loop_
_entity_poly.entity_id
_entity_poly.type
_entity_poly.pdbx_seq_one_letter_code
_entity_poly.pdbx_strand_id
1 'polypeptide(L)'
;MSCDGIWDVFMSQNAVDFARRRLLEHNDPVMCSRDLVDEALKRKSGDNLSVVVVCFQPQAPPNLVVPRGRVQRSISAEGLKELQSFLDSLGN
;
A
#
# COMPACT_ATOMS: atom_id res chain seq x y z
N MET A 1 -10.44 -14.12 1.82
CA MET A 1 -10.27 -15.07 0.70
C MET A 1 -10.45 -14.33 -0.61
N SER A 2 -9.85 -14.78 -1.71
CA SER A 2 -9.96 -14.11 -3.00
C SER A 2 -9.56 -15.03 -4.15
N CYS A 3 -10.06 -14.76 -5.37
CA CYS A 3 -9.56 -15.36 -6.62
C CYS A 3 -8.17 -14.85 -7.01
N ASP A 4 -7.56 -15.54 -7.98
CA ASP A 4 -6.29 -15.22 -8.64
C ASP A 4 -6.25 -13.82 -9.25
N GLY A 5 -7.34 -13.34 -9.86
CA GLY A 5 -7.40 -11.99 -10.44
C GLY A 5 -7.04 -10.85 -9.48
N ILE A 6 -7.20 -11.03 -8.16
CA ILE A 6 -6.69 -10.09 -7.14
C ILE A 6 -5.21 -10.31 -6.88
N TRP A 7 -4.78 -11.56 -6.75
CA TRP A 7 -3.40 -11.92 -6.44
C TRP A 7 -2.42 -11.66 -7.60
N ASP A 8 -2.91 -11.56 -8.82
CA ASP A 8 -2.11 -11.13 -9.99
C ASP A 8 -1.59 -9.69 -9.85
N VAL A 9 -2.31 -8.84 -9.10
CA VAL A 9 -1.99 -7.41 -8.90
C VAL A 9 -1.72 -7.04 -7.44
N PHE A 10 -1.81 -8.01 -6.53
CA PHE A 10 -1.47 -7.86 -5.11
C PHE A 10 -0.51 -8.95 -4.65
N MET A 11 0.61 -8.52 -4.07
CA MET A 11 1.37 -9.40 -3.17
C MET A 11 0.61 -9.62 -1.86
N SER A 12 0.81 -10.77 -1.22
CA SER A 12 0.11 -11.18 0.01
C SER A 12 0.16 -10.11 1.11
N GLN A 13 1.35 -9.57 1.42
CA GLN A 13 1.49 -8.56 2.47
C GLN A 13 0.86 -7.22 2.06
N ASN A 14 0.95 -6.83 0.79
CA ASN A 14 0.33 -5.60 0.29
C ASN A 14 -1.20 -5.65 0.45
N ALA A 15 -1.83 -6.80 0.16
CA ALA A 15 -3.27 -6.97 0.36
C ALA A 15 -3.66 -6.86 1.85
N VAL A 16 -2.87 -7.47 2.74
CA VAL A 16 -3.07 -7.36 4.20
C VAL A 16 -2.96 -5.92 4.67
N ASP A 17 -1.89 -5.22 4.28
CA ASP A 17 -1.65 -3.83 4.68
C ASP A 17 -2.71 -2.88 4.14
N PHE A 18 -3.18 -3.11 2.91
CA PHE A 18 -4.28 -2.36 2.32
C PHE A 18 -5.59 -2.58 3.09
N ALA A 19 -6.00 -3.84 3.27
CA ALA A 19 -7.23 -4.19 3.98
C ALA A 19 -7.23 -3.66 5.43
N ARG A 20 -6.08 -3.75 6.12
CA ARG A 20 -5.94 -3.20 7.48
C ARG A 20 -6.08 -1.68 7.51
N ARG A 21 -5.48 -0.96 6.55
CA ARG A 21 -5.64 0.51 6.47
C ARG A 21 -7.09 0.92 6.23
N ARG A 22 -7.79 0.24 5.31
CA ARG A 22 -9.21 0.49 5.05
C ARG A 22 -10.09 0.20 6.27
N LEU A 23 -9.90 -0.96 6.89
CA LEU A 23 -10.63 -1.31 8.12
C LEU A 23 -10.31 -0.38 9.30
N LEU A 24 -9.10 0.18 9.37
CA LEU A 24 -8.77 1.25 10.33
C LEU A 24 -9.54 2.55 10.06
N GLU A 25 -9.80 2.88 8.79
CA GLU A 25 -10.50 4.10 8.38
C GLU A 25 -12.01 4.03 8.66
N HIS A 26 -12.66 2.91 8.30
CA HIS A 26 -14.12 2.82 8.31
C HIS A 26 -14.70 1.61 9.05
N ASN A 27 -13.89 0.61 9.42
CA ASN A 27 -14.30 -0.60 10.15
C ASN A 27 -15.52 -1.33 9.55
N ASP A 28 -15.60 -1.40 8.21
CA ASP A 28 -16.70 -2.05 7.48
C ASP A 28 -16.13 -3.10 6.50
N PRO A 29 -16.37 -4.41 6.70
CA PRO A 29 -15.83 -5.45 5.83
C PRO A 29 -16.43 -5.42 4.41
N VAL A 30 -17.67 -4.97 4.24
CA VAL A 30 -18.31 -4.87 2.91
C VAL A 30 -17.64 -3.77 2.11
N MET A 31 -17.47 -2.59 2.71
CA MET A 31 -16.74 -1.49 2.09
C MET A 31 -15.27 -1.89 1.79
N CYS A 32 -14.61 -2.57 2.72
CA CYS A 32 -13.22 -3.03 2.52
C CYS A 32 -13.11 -4.01 1.34
N SER A 33 -14.08 -4.92 1.17
CA SER A 33 -14.09 -5.83 0.03
C SER A 33 -14.21 -5.09 -1.31
N ARG A 34 -15.04 -4.04 -1.36
CA ARG A 34 -15.15 -3.17 -2.53
C ARG A 34 -13.86 -2.41 -2.81
N ASP A 35 -13.22 -1.85 -1.77
CA ASP A 35 -11.95 -1.14 -1.93
C ASP A 35 -10.84 -2.03 -2.50
N LEU A 36 -10.80 -3.31 -2.11
CA LEU A 36 -9.84 -4.28 -2.65
C LEU A 36 -10.07 -4.54 -4.15
N VAL A 37 -11.34 -4.68 -4.57
CA VAL A 37 -11.71 -4.84 -5.98
C VAL A 37 -11.37 -3.59 -6.78
N ASP A 38 -11.76 -2.40 -6.28
CA ASP A 38 -11.50 -1.12 -6.95
C ASP A 38 -9.99 -0.87 -7.09
N GLU A 39 -9.20 -1.23 -6.09
CA GLU A 39 -7.73 -1.13 -6.15
C GLU A 39 -7.13 -2.12 -7.16
N ALA A 40 -7.64 -3.34 -7.26
CA ALA A 40 -7.17 -4.29 -8.27
C ALA A 40 -7.52 -3.84 -9.70
N LEU A 41 -8.71 -3.26 -9.92
CA LEU A 41 -9.08 -2.65 -11.20
C LEU A 41 -8.17 -1.46 -11.55
N LYS A 42 -7.84 -0.60 -10.58
CA LYS A 42 -6.87 0.50 -10.78
C LYS A 42 -5.49 -0.01 -11.16
N ARG A 43 -5.10 -1.18 -10.65
CA ARG A 43 -3.85 -1.87 -11.01
C ARG A 43 -3.94 -2.67 -12.30
N LYS A 44 -5.04 -2.51 -13.05
CA LYS A 44 -5.28 -3.12 -14.36
C LYS A 44 -5.35 -4.64 -14.31
N SER A 45 -5.96 -5.21 -13.26
CA SER A 45 -6.35 -6.62 -13.32
C SER A 45 -7.28 -6.83 -14.51
N GLY A 46 -6.98 -7.85 -15.31
CA GLY A 46 -7.71 -8.20 -16.53
C GLY A 46 -8.68 -9.37 -16.36
N ASP A 47 -8.88 -9.84 -15.13
CA ASP A 47 -9.70 -11.01 -14.81
C ASP A 47 -10.95 -10.64 -14.01
N ASN A 48 -11.84 -11.62 -13.81
CA ASN A 48 -12.96 -11.54 -12.90
C ASN A 48 -12.46 -11.44 -11.45
N LEU A 49 -13.01 -10.49 -10.71
CA LEU A 49 -12.58 -10.21 -9.34
C LEU A 49 -13.62 -10.67 -8.32
N SER A 50 -13.18 -11.34 -7.27
CA SER A 50 -14.02 -11.77 -6.15
C SER A 50 -13.22 -11.81 -4.86
N VAL A 51 -13.71 -11.13 -3.83
CA VAL A 51 -13.07 -10.98 -2.52
C VAL A 51 -14.08 -11.24 -1.40
N VAL A 52 -13.66 -11.97 -0.37
CA VAL A 52 -14.39 -12.13 0.89
C VAL A 52 -13.52 -11.64 2.05
N VAL A 53 -14.04 -10.64 2.77
CA VAL A 53 -13.43 -10.09 4.00
C VAL A 53 -14.24 -10.58 5.20
N VAL A 54 -13.56 -11.16 6.19
CA VAL A 54 -14.17 -11.63 7.45
C VAL A 54 -13.43 -10.97 8.61
N CYS A 55 -14.18 -10.24 9.45
CA CYS A 55 -13.66 -9.66 10.69
C CYS A 55 -14.02 -10.59 11.86
N PHE A 56 -13.01 -11.17 12.51
CA PHE A 56 -13.22 -12.04 13.69
C PHE A 56 -13.56 -11.27 14.97
N GLN A 57 -13.34 -9.95 14.94
CA GLN A 57 -13.61 -9.04 16.03
C GLN A 57 -14.41 -7.85 15.48
N PRO A 58 -15.36 -7.29 16.25
CA PRO A 58 -16.14 -6.15 15.80
C PRO A 58 -15.36 -4.83 15.82
N GLN A 59 -14.23 -4.78 16.54
CA GLN A 59 -13.38 -3.58 16.60
C GLN A 59 -12.45 -3.51 15.40
N ALA A 60 -12.08 -2.28 15.02
CA ALA A 60 -11.09 -2.03 13.99
C ALA A 60 -9.73 -2.69 14.35
N PRO A 61 -8.97 -3.17 13.36
CA PRO A 61 -7.66 -3.75 13.61
C PRO A 61 -6.75 -2.71 14.29
N PRO A 62 -5.87 -3.12 15.23
CA PRO A 62 -4.96 -2.18 15.87
C PRO A 62 -4.03 -1.55 14.83
N ASN A 63 -3.67 -0.29 15.06
CA ASN A 63 -2.70 0.40 14.23
C ASN A 63 -1.31 -0.21 14.46
N LEU A 64 -0.85 -1.03 13.50
CA LEU A 64 0.45 -1.70 13.55
C LEU A 64 1.55 -0.84 12.93
N VAL A 65 1.38 0.48 12.83
CA VAL A 65 2.49 1.38 12.49
C VAL A 65 3.56 1.19 13.57
N VAL A 66 4.50 0.30 13.26
CA VAL A 66 5.82 0.30 13.87
C VAL A 66 6.28 1.74 13.66
N PRO A 67 6.70 2.47 14.71
CA PRO A 67 7.36 3.74 14.51
C PRO A 67 8.49 3.45 13.54
N ARG A 68 8.33 3.83 12.27
CA ARG A 68 9.44 3.89 11.35
C ARG A 68 10.33 4.88 12.05
N GLY A 69 11.43 4.41 12.65
CA GLY A 69 12.44 5.29 13.19
C GLY A 69 12.64 6.34 12.12
N ARG A 70 12.23 7.58 12.41
CA ARG A 70 12.38 8.67 11.46
C ARG A 70 13.89 8.81 11.33
N VAL A 71 14.48 8.10 10.38
CA VAL A 71 15.76 8.51 9.87
C VAL A 71 15.42 9.85 9.25
N GLN A 72 15.74 10.94 9.95
CA GLN A 72 15.84 12.24 9.32
C GLN A 72 16.88 12.03 8.22
N ARG A 73 16.41 11.72 7.01
CA ARG A 73 17.25 11.76 5.81
C ARG A 73 17.43 13.23 5.48
N SER A 74 18.22 13.92 6.30
CA SER A 74 18.71 15.26 6.00
C SER A 74 19.90 15.09 5.07
N ILE A 75 19.78 15.57 3.84
CA ILE A 75 20.94 15.78 2.97
C ILE A 75 21.47 17.18 3.32
N SER A 76 22.78 17.31 3.54
CA SER A 76 23.41 18.61 3.73
C SER A 76 23.30 19.47 2.46
N ALA A 77 23.47 20.79 2.60
CA ALA A 77 23.49 21.68 1.44
C ALA A 77 24.62 21.29 0.47
N GLU A 78 25.74 20.81 0.99
CA GLU A 78 26.88 20.30 0.23
C GLU A 78 26.53 19.01 -0.51
N GLY A 79 25.89 18.05 0.17
CA GLY A 79 25.46 16.79 -0.46
C GLY A 79 24.45 17.00 -1.58
N LEU A 80 23.57 18.01 -1.47
CA LEU A 80 22.67 18.40 -2.55
C LEU A 80 23.41 19.01 -3.75
N LYS A 81 24.44 19.83 -3.51
CA LYS A 81 25.27 20.41 -4.59
C LYS A 81 26.07 19.35 -5.33
N GLU A 82 26.63 18.37 -4.62
CA GLU A 82 27.35 17.25 -5.24
C GLU A 82 26.43 16.40 -6.12
N LEU A 83 25.23 16.09 -5.62
CA LEU A 83 24.21 15.38 -6.39
C LEU A 83 23.81 16.15 -7.66
N GLN A 84 23.58 17.46 -7.55
CA GLN A 84 23.25 18.29 -8.71
C GLN A 84 24.38 18.28 -9.74
N SER A 85 25.62 18.50 -9.30
CA SER A 85 26.80 18.46 -10.19
C SER A 85 26.94 17.12 -10.90
N PHE A 86 26.64 16.01 -10.21
CA PHE A 86 26.69 14.68 -10.82
C PHE A 86 25.60 14.50 -11.88
N LEU A 87 24.36 14.91 -11.59
CA LEU A 87 23.25 14.81 -12.54
C LEU A 87 23.49 15.67 -13.78
N ASP A 88 24.03 16.87 -13.62
CA ASP A 88 24.36 17.76 -14.74
C ASP A 88 25.45 17.15 -15.63
N SER A 89 26.40 16.40 -15.05
CA SER A 89 27.46 15.72 -15.81
C SER A 89 26.99 14.52 -16.64
N LEU A 90 25.84 13.93 -16.30
CA LEU A 90 25.23 12.82 -17.05
C LEU A 90 24.37 13.32 -18.23
N GLY A 91 24.03 14.61 -18.25
CA GLY A 91 23.24 15.24 -19.31
C GLY A 91 24.05 15.73 -20.52
N ASN A 92 25.38 15.58 -20.48
CA ASN A 92 26.33 15.86 -21.57
C ASN A 92 26.89 14.55 -22.15
#